data_AF-A0A965KCN9-F1
#
_entry.id   AF-A0A965KCN9-F1
#
_cell.length_a   1.000
_cell.length_b   1.000
_cell.length_c   1.000
_cell.angle_alpha   90.00
_cell.angle_beta   90.00
_cell.angle_gamma   90.00
#
_symmetry.space_group_name_H-M   'P 1'
#
loop_
_entity.id
_entity.type
_entity.pdbx_description
1 polymer ?
#
loop_
_entity_poly.entity_id
_entity_poly.type
_entity_poly.pdbx_seq_one_letter_code
_entity_poly.pdbx_strand_id
1 'polypeptide(L)'
;PTGVVIEATAEKLPLESLSALIPHLKISGTLEKADIVAGFKTEGWFIRTEGAPLSFRDTSLQWKEKSWINQCDFSTQLELLFGEQTTQLQFRQATLSNRLRVLASGNVEVGLGNSPTRLQLQGNLGALAEQPFVSFLSNISTGNYRAQGEISTSGDSQGNLTITDLGFKDREGKVKSLALEGSYSSNETGKAANLLCQLDGIGRTRGKIAVVQKIEGISNDWKIQCDFENLYWDDISGLIGQSDGETRPIPKNTQPDRVPSWQNHQGSLVLNLQKVTAKSFSAENLNLKAEATPETITLSSLQGKFAQGTLGGSGKLSFQPSLLGGPYLLNSKLTLTQFDFGAVAASFPALKEFIQGKGDAYVTAEGLAINLDQLIDRINLQAGATSGRNDRQYCIDCRSTHEKPEASRLNHQGSNSDES
;
A
#
# COMPACT_ATOMS: atom_id res chain seq x y z
N PRO A 1 19.89 27.13 -40.13
CA PRO A 1 19.86 25.90 -40.97
C PRO A 1 18.64 25.06 -40.61
N THR A 2 17.80 24.74 -41.59
CA THR A 2 16.66 23.83 -41.45
C THR A 2 16.84 22.71 -42.47
N GLY A 3 16.78 21.45 -42.02
CA GLY A 3 16.99 20.29 -42.89
C GLY A 3 17.72 19.14 -42.21
N VAL A 4 17.68 17.99 -42.87
CA VAL A 4 18.44 16.78 -42.49
C VAL A 4 19.91 16.99 -42.82
N VAL A 5 20.78 16.60 -41.90
CA VAL A 5 22.24 16.73 -42.02
C VAL A 5 22.91 15.36 -42.09
N ILE A 6 22.34 14.36 -41.40
CA ILE A 6 22.89 13.01 -41.30
C ILE A 6 21.75 12.01 -41.50
N GLU A 7 22.01 11.00 -42.32
CA GLU A 7 21.19 9.80 -42.45
C GLU A 7 22.08 8.59 -42.16
N ALA A 8 21.61 7.69 -41.30
CA ALA A 8 22.34 6.49 -40.92
C ALA A 8 21.39 5.30 -40.83
N THR A 9 21.76 4.20 -41.45
CA THR A 9 21.05 2.92 -41.36
C THR A 9 21.95 1.87 -40.73
N ALA A 10 21.40 1.14 -39.76
CA ALA A 10 22.03 -0.05 -39.18
C ALA A 10 21.07 -1.23 -39.30
N GLU A 11 21.60 -2.39 -39.71
CA GLU A 11 20.84 -3.63 -39.83
C GLU A 11 21.63 -4.80 -39.25
N LYS A 12 20.93 -5.72 -38.57
CA LYS A 12 21.48 -6.95 -38.00
C LYS A 12 22.74 -6.73 -37.15
N LEU A 13 22.74 -5.67 -36.34
CA LEU A 13 23.88 -5.31 -35.50
C LEU A 13 23.81 -6.06 -34.15
N PRO A 14 24.82 -6.86 -33.79
CA PRO A 14 24.89 -7.53 -32.49
C PRO A 14 25.14 -6.50 -31.37
N LEU A 15 24.30 -6.53 -30.32
CA LEU A 15 24.36 -5.56 -29.22
C LEU A 15 25.57 -5.76 -28.30
N GLU A 16 26.17 -6.96 -28.31
CA GLU A 16 27.35 -7.29 -27.53
C GLU A 16 28.52 -6.35 -27.84
N SER A 17 28.56 -5.81 -29.07
CA SER A 17 29.54 -4.79 -29.47
C SER A 17 29.44 -3.50 -28.64
N LEU A 18 28.25 -3.13 -28.18
CA LEU A 18 28.00 -1.95 -27.33
C LEU A 18 28.43 -2.19 -25.88
N SER A 19 28.41 -3.45 -25.42
CA SER A 19 28.81 -3.80 -24.05
C SER A 19 30.28 -3.45 -23.76
N ALA A 20 31.13 -3.48 -24.79
CA ALA A 20 32.55 -3.14 -24.68
C ALA A 20 32.80 -1.66 -24.32
N LEU A 21 31.81 -0.78 -24.58
CA LEU A 21 31.93 0.66 -24.37
C LEU A 21 31.48 1.10 -22.96
N ILE A 22 30.76 0.25 -22.22
CA ILE A 22 30.14 0.61 -20.95
C ILE A 22 30.56 -0.38 -19.87
N PRO A 23 31.38 0.03 -18.88
CA PRO A 23 31.82 -0.85 -17.80
C PRO A 23 30.64 -1.52 -17.06
N HIS A 24 30.78 -2.82 -16.79
CA HIS A 24 29.79 -3.66 -16.10
C HIS A 24 28.43 -3.82 -16.80
N LEU A 25 28.29 -3.33 -18.04
CA LEU A 25 27.15 -3.62 -18.88
C LEU A 25 27.38 -4.93 -19.62
N LYS A 26 26.45 -5.87 -19.49
CA LYS A 26 26.34 -7.02 -20.39
C LYS A 26 25.00 -6.89 -21.08
N ILE A 27 25.04 -6.68 -22.39
CA ILE A 27 23.86 -6.64 -23.24
C ILE A 27 24.05 -7.68 -24.34
N SER A 28 23.01 -8.45 -24.60
CA SER A 28 22.95 -9.40 -25.71
C SER A 28 21.70 -9.16 -26.54
N GLY A 29 21.70 -9.64 -27.77
CA GLY A 29 20.57 -9.51 -28.69
C GLY A 29 20.98 -8.84 -30.00
N THR A 30 20.00 -8.57 -30.85
CA THR A 30 20.26 -8.01 -32.19
C THR A 30 19.40 -6.78 -32.42
N LEU A 31 20.04 -5.70 -32.87
CA LEU A 31 19.33 -4.61 -33.52
C LEU A 31 19.03 -5.04 -34.96
N GLU A 32 17.77 -5.36 -35.24
CA GLU A 32 17.33 -5.82 -36.57
C GLU A 32 17.44 -4.71 -37.61
N LYS A 33 16.92 -3.53 -37.25
CA LYS A 33 16.94 -2.35 -38.11
C LYS A 33 16.87 -1.07 -37.28
N ALA A 34 17.62 -0.06 -37.71
CA ALA A 34 17.51 1.32 -37.27
C ALA A 34 17.76 2.23 -38.46
N ASP A 35 16.75 3.02 -38.83
CA ASP A 35 16.89 4.10 -39.80
C ASP A 35 16.81 5.41 -39.02
N ILE A 36 17.93 6.10 -38.86
CA ILE A 36 18.06 7.30 -38.02
C ILE A 36 18.46 8.49 -38.88
N VAL A 37 17.73 9.59 -38.71
CA VAL A 37 18.10 10.89 -39.30
C VAL A 37 18.40 11.88 -38.19
N ALA A 38 19.38 12.75 -38.43
CA ALA A 38 19.68 13.88 -37.56
C ALA A 38 19.76 15.17 -38.36
N GLY A 39 19.28 16.27 -37.78
CA GLY A 39 19.22 17.54 -38.47
C GLY A 39 18.81 18.70 -37.59
N PHE A 40 18.51 19.84 -38.22
CA PHE A 40 18.04 21.04 -37.53
C PHE A 40 16.61 21.37 -37.97
N LYS A 41 15.76 21.70 -37.01
CA LYS A 41 14.46 22.33 -37.21
C LYS A 41 14.41 23.67 -36.46
N THR A 42 13.35 24.44 -36.65
CA THR A 42 13.16 25.75 -35.99
C THR A 42 13.32 25.66 -34.46
N GLU A 43 12.95 24.51 -33.89
CA GLU A 43 12.97 24.24 -32.44
C GLU A 43 14.33 23.77 -31.91
N GLY A 44 15.29 23.44 -32.78
CA GLY A 44 16.62 22.95 -32.37
C GLY A 44 17.13 21.77 -33.19
N TRP A 45 18.14 21.10 -32.64
CA TRP A 45 18.72 19.88 -33.23
C TRP A 45 17.85 18.67 -32.90
N PHE A 46 17.67 17.75 -33.84
CA PHE A 46 16.89 16.54 -33.62
C PHE A 46 17.63 15.29 -34.09
N ILE A 47 17.30 14.17 -33.45
CA ILE A 47 17.57 12.81 -33.94
C ILE A 47 16.24 12.07 -33.95
N ARG A 48 15.85 11.44 -35.05
CA ARG A 48 14.63 10.63 -35.06
C ARG A 48 14.79 9.37 -35.90
N THR A 49 13.95 8.38 -35.63
CA THR A 49 13.74 7.27 -36.55
C THR A 49 12.89 7.69 -37.72
N GLU A 50 13.29 7.34 -38.94
CA GLU A 50 12.53 7.63 -40.16
C GLU A 50 12.31 6.34 -40.97
N GLY A 51 11.08 6.08 -41.40
CA GLY A 51 10.73 4.81 -42.04
C GLY A 51 10.43 3.70 -41.02
N ALA A 52 11.34 2.75 -40.83
CA ALA A 52 11.10 1.60 -39.95
C ALA A 52 11.35 1.96 -38.46
N PRO A 53 10.60 1.37 -37.52
CA PRO A 53 10.86 1.56 -36.10
C PRO A 53 12.21 0.94 -35.73
N LEU A 54 12.86 1.54 -34.72
CA LEU A 54 14.00 0.95 -34.06
C LEU A 54 13.58 -0.39 -33.45
N SER A 55 14.22 -1.50 -33.82
CA SER A 55 13.78 -2.84 -33.43
C SER A 55 14.93 -3.69 -32.88
N PHE A 56 14.81 -4.09 -31.63
CA PHE A 56 15.71 -5.00 -30.93
C PHE A 56 15.03 -6.35 -30.68
N ARG A 57 15.75 -7.43 -30.93
CA ARG A 57 15.30 -8.82 -30.75
C ARG A 57 16.11 -9.53 -29.69
N ASP A 58 15.43 -10.42 -28.95
CA ASP A 58 16.02 -11.33 -27.96
C ASP A 58 16.97 -10.62 -26.98
N THR A 59 16.61 -9.39 -26.59
CA THR A 59 17.47 -8.52 -25.81
C THR A 59 17.49 -8.94 -24.36
N SER A 60 18.69 -9.13 -23.82
CA SER A 60 18.92 -9.33 -22.39
C SER A 60 19.90 -8.30 -21.88
N LEU A 61 19.63 -7.79 -20.68
CA LEU A 61 20.39 -6.69 -20.07
C LEU A 61 20.75 -7.05 -18.64
N GLN A 62 22.05 -7.06 -18.36
CA GLN A 62 22.61 -7.21 -17.02
C GLN A 62 23.54 -6.04 -16.74
N TRP A 63 23.41 -5.45 -15.55
CA TRP A 63 24.27 -4.36 -15.10
C TRP A 63 24.72 -4.60 -13.68
N LYS A 64 26.03 -4.53 -13.44
CA LYS A 64 26.64 -4.83 -12.12
C LYS A 64 26.14 -6.16 -11.54
N GLU A 65 26.17 -7.20 -12.37
CA GLU A 65 25.72 -8.57 -12.05
C GLU A 65 24.22 -8.73 -11.79
N LYS A 66 23.46 -7.65 -11.65
CA LYS A 66 22.01 -7.69 -11.55
C LYS A 66 21.40 -7.80 -12.95
N SER A 67 20.62 -8.86 -13.19
CA SER A 67 19.78 -8.92 -14.39
C SER A 67 18.64 -7.90 -14.27
N TRP A 68 18.39 -7.19 -15.36
CA TRP A 68 17.30 -6.23 -15.47
C TRP A 68 16.24 -6.76 -16.43
N ILE A 69 16.62 -7.14 -17.64
CA ILE A 69 15.71 -7.62 -18.69
C ILE A 69 16.21 -8.96 -19.18
N ASN A 70 15.29 -9.91 -19.36
CA ASN A 70 15.60 -11.24 -19.90
C ASN A 70 14.78 -11.49 -21.16
N GLN A 71 15.44 -11.72 -22.29
CA GLN A 71 14.85 -12.18 -23.55
C GLN A 71 13.61 -11.38 -23.97
N CYS A 72 13.78 -10.07 -24.14
CA CYS A 72 12.71 -9.19 -24.58
C CYS A 72 12.97 -8.64 -25.97
N ASP A 73 11.90 -8.52 -26.74
CA ASP A 73 11.85 -7.75 -27.98
C ASP A 73 11.39 -6.34 -27.65
N PHE A 74 12.07 -5.34 -28.21
CA PHE A 74 11.73 -3.94 -28.04
C PHE A 74 11.62 -3.26 -29.41
N SER A 75 10.51 -2.59 -29.67
CA SER A 75 10.31 -1.81 -30.89
C SER A 75 9.75 -0.43 -30.57
N THR A 76 10.28 0.62 -31.19
CA THR A 76 9.82 2.00 -30.95
C THR A 76 10.12 2.91 -32.12
N GLN A 77 9.32 3.96 -32.27
CA GLN A 77 9.78 5.17 -32.95
C GLN A 77 10.46 6.07 -31.93
N LEU A 78 11.62 6.59 -32.27
CA LEU A 78 12.45 7.41 -31.40
C LEU A 78 12.49 8.84 -31.96
N GLU A 79 12.29 9.84 -31.10
CA GLU A 79 12.53 11.25 -31.43
C GLU A 79 13.23 11.91 -30.25
N LEU A 80 14.46 12.39 -30.47
CA LEU A 80 15.18 13.25 -29.56
C LEU A 80 15.17 14.67 -30.15
N LEU A 81 14.82 15.63 -29.32
CA LEU A 81 14.88 17.05 -29.63
C LEU A 81 15.74 17.75 -28.59
N PHE A 82 16.68 18.54 -29.06
CA PHE A 82 17.56 19.38 -28.25
C PHE A 82 17.31 20.84 -28.65
N GLY A 83 16.40 21.48 -27.92
CA GLY A 83 16.11 22.91 -28.03
C GLY A 83 16.79 23.73 -26.92
N GLU A 84 16.76 25.06 -27.06
CA GLU A 84 17.42 25.98 -26.10
C GLU A 84 16.85 25.88 -24.67
N GLN A 85 15.56 25.59 -24.52
CA GLN A 85 14.89 25.48 -23.21
C GLN A 85 14.29 24.10 -22.96
N THR A 86 14.16 23.28 -24.00
CA THR A 86 13.45 22.01 -23.95
C THR A 86 14.29 20.95 -24.64
N THR A 87 14.76 19.98 -23.85
CA THR A 87 15.31 18.74 -24.41
C THR A 87 14.30 17.64 -24.12
N GLN A 88 13.94 16.86 -25.14
CA GLN A 88 12.92 15.82 -25.02
C GLN A 88 13.39 14.54 -25.69
N LEU A 89 13.10 13.42 -25.04
CA LEU A 89 13.28 12.07 -25.58
C LEU A 89 11.90 11.41 -25.65
N GLN A 90 11.41 11.17 -26.85
CA GLN A 90 10.12 10.58 -27.13
C GLN A 90 10.27 9.18 -27.70
N PHE A 91 9.61 8.23 -27.06
CA PHE A 91 9.36 6.89 -27.54
C PHE A 91 7.88 6.82 -27.95
N ARG A 92 7.62 6.74 -29.25
CA ARG A 92 6.27 6.63 -29.79
C ARG A 92 5.99 5.21 -30.22
N GLN A 93 4.79 4.73 -29.91
CA GLN A 93 4.37 3.35 -30.22
C GLN A 93 5.37 2.31 -29.70
N ALA A 94 6.03 2.62 -28.59
CA ALA A 94 6.99 1.74 -27.96
C ALA A 94 6.28 0.45 -27.57
N THR A 95 6.89 -0.69 -27.84
CA THR A 95 6.36 -2.01 -27.50
C THR A 95 7.52 -2.84 -26.98
N LEU A 96 7.38 -3.29 -25.74
CA LEU A 96 8.26 -4.24 -25.07
C LEU A 96 7.49 -5.55 -24.90
N SER A 97 8.04 -6.64 -25.39
CA SER A 97 7.42 -7.97 -25.32
C SER A 97 8.42 -9.03 -24.92
N ASN A 98 7.98 -10.04 -24.18
CA ASN A 98 8.74 -11.26 -23.96
C ASN A 98 7.98 -12.41 -24.61
N ARG A 99 8.63 -13.11 -25.55
CA ARG A 99 8.00 -14.12 -26.41
C ARG A 99 6.78 -13.51 -27.14
N LEU A 100 5.57 -13.95 -26.81
CA LEU A 100 4.31 -13.51 -27.42
C LEU A 100 3.49 -12.58 -26.52
N ARG A 101 4.00 -12.19 -25.35
CA ARG A 101 3.27 -11.37 -24.39
C ARG A 101 3.83 -9.96 -24.35
N VAL A 102 2.96 -8.98 -24.60
CA VAL A 102 3.29 -7.56 -24.47
C VAL A 102 3.41 -7.21 -22.99
N LEU A 103 4.62 -6.85 -22.58
CA LEU A 103 4.96 -6.41 -21.23
C LEU A 103 4.47 -4.98 -21.02
N ALA A 104 4.78 -4.11 -21.98
CA ALA A 104 4.42 -2.70 -22.00
C ALA A 104 4.30 -2.21 -23.44
N SER A 105 3.30 -1.40 -23.72
CA SER A 105 3.15 -0.72 -25.01
C SER A 105 2.51 0.66 -24.83
N GLY A 106 2.97 1.63 -25.61
CA GLY A 106 2.40 2.97 -25.65
C GLY A 106 3.44 4.05 -25.90
N ASN A 107 3.26 5.21 -25.27
CA ASN A 107 4.09 6.39 -25.50
C ASN A 107 4.79 6.82 -24.21
N VAL A 108 6.06 7.20 -24.33
CA VAL A 108 6.85 7.76 -23.24
C VAL A 108 7.55 9.01 -23.75
N GLU A 109 7.28 10.15 -23.12
CA GLU A 109 7.96 11.42 -23.36
C GLU A 109 8.77 11.72 -22.10
N VAL A 110 10.10 11.67 -22.19
CA VAL A 110 11.00 12.05 -21.11
C VAL A 110 11.45 13.47 -21.38
N GLY A 111 10.93 14.41 -20.59
CA GLY A 111 11.36 15.80 -20.62
C GLY A 111 12.63 16.00 -19.79
N LEU A 112 13.60 16.69 -20.36
CA LEU A 112 14.81 17.19 -19.71
C LEU A 112 14.76 18.72 -19.65
N GLY A 113 15.28 19.30 -18.56
CA GLY A 113 15.20 20.74 -18.31
C GLY A 113 13.78 21.15 -17.93
N ASN A 114 13.17 22.05 -18.70
CA ASN A 114 11.84 22.61 -18.40
C ASN A 114 10.66 21.81 -18.96
N SER A 115 10.91 20.64 -19.55
CA SER A 115 9.85 19.78 -20.10
C SER A 115 9.36 18.74 -19.08
N PRO A 116 8.05 18.48 -18.97
CA PRO A 116 7.52 17.41 -18.12
C PRO A 116 7.83 16.04 -18.72
N THR A 117 7.81 15.01 -17.87
CA THR A 117 7.84 13.61 -18.30
C THR A 117 6.43 13.06 -18.34
N ARG A 118 6.02 12.45 -19.45
CA ARG A 118 4.70 11.83 -19.63
C ARG A 118 4.83 10.38 -20.00
N LEU A 119 3.93 9.55 -19.47
CA LEU A 119 3.85 8.14 -19.79
C LEU A 119 2.40 7.75 -20.05
N GLN A 120 2.20 6.92 -21.08
CA GLN A 120 0.95 6.24 -21.39
C GLN A 120 1.32 4.82 -21.77
N LEU A 121 1.14 3.89 -20.84
CA LEU A 121 1.57 2.50 -20.98
C LEU A 121 0.41 1.56 -20.72
N GLN A 122 0.34 0.48 -21.47
CA GLN A 122 -0.55 -0.64 -21.21
C GLN A 122 0.16 -1.97 -21.49
N GLY A 123 -0.23 -3.04 -20.81
CA GLY A 123 0.41 -4.32 -21.02
C GLY A 123 -0.12 -5.41 -20.09
N ASN A 124 0.54 -6.55 -20.13
CA ASN A 124 0.21 -7.68 -19.28
C ASN A 124 1.10 -7.69 -18.03
N LEU A 125 0.50 -7.44 -16.88
CA LEU A 125 1.19 -7.37 -15.58
C LEU A 125 1.79 -8.72 -15.17
N GLY A 126 1.12 -9.83 -15.52
CA GLY A 126 1.66 -11.18 -15.27
C GLY A 126 2.91 -11.47 -16.11
N ALA A 127 2.99 -10.94 -17.34
CA ALA A 127 4.21 -11.04 -18.16
C ALA A 127 5.30 -10.12 -17.58
N LEU A 128 4.90 -8.90 -17.18
CA LEU A 128 5.80 -7.93 -16.59
C LEU A 128 6.48 -8.52 -15.35
N ALA A 129 5.71 -9.19 -14.48
CA ALA A 129 6.17 -9.87 -13.27
C ALA A 129 7.20 -11.00 -13.50
N GLU A 130 7.39 -11.48 -14.73
CA GLU A 130 8.46 -12.44 -15.08
C GLU A 130 9.82 -11.75 -15.28
N GLN A 131 9.84 -10.41 -15.36
CA GLN A 131 11.05 -9.64 -15.61
C GLN A 131 11.80 -9.33 -14.30
N PRO A 132 13.15 -9.45 -14.29
CA PRO A 132 13.96 -9.19 -13.11
C PRO A 132 13.83 -7.77 -12.54
N PHE A 133 13.63 -6.76 -13.39
CA PHE A 133 13.53 -5.36 -12.97
C PHE A 133 12.28 -5.07 -12.11
N VAL A 134 11.27 -5.93 -12.16
CA VAL A 134 10.06 -5.86 -11.32
C VAL A 134 9.90 -7.11 -10.46
N SER A 135 11.00 -7.63 -9.90
CA SER A 135 10.97 -8.81 -9.03
C SER A 135 10.02 -8.67 -7.83
N PHE A 136 9.74 -7.45 -7.38
CA PHE A 136 8.74 -7.17 -6.34
C PHE A 136 7.30 -7.51 -6.76
N LEU A 137 7.03 -7.64 -8.06
CA LEU A 137 5.74 -8.11 -8.61
C LEU A 137 5.71 -9.62 -8.86
N SER A 138 6.77 -10.37 -8.52
CA SER A 138 6.94 -11.78 -8.90
C SER A 138 5.82 -12.72 -8.45
N ASN A 139 5.05 -12.34 -7.44
CA ASN A 139 3.89 -13.09 -6.97
C ASN A 139 2.63 -12.92 -7.87
N ILE A 140 2.62 -11.95 -8.79
CA ILE A 140 1.51 -11.76 -9.72
C ILE A 140 1.56 -12.83 -10.81
N SER A 141 0.45 -13.52 -11.03
CA SER A 141 0.30 -14.54 -12.08
C SER A 141 -0.37 -13.98 -13.35
N THR A 142 -1.36 -13.12 -13.19
CA THR A 142 -2.16 -12.55 -14.28
C THR A 142 -2.50 -11.09 -14.00
N GLY A 143 -2.89 -10.37 -15.05
CA GLY A 143 -3.43 -9.03 -14.95
C GLY A 143 -3.11 -8.22 -16.19
N ASN A 144 -4.01 -7.32 -16.56
CA ASN A 144 -3.75 -6.30 -17.56
C ASN A 144 -3.68 -4.96 -16.86
N TYR A 145 -2.74 -4.10 -17.24
CA TYR A 145 -2.64 -2.76 -16.69
C TYR A 145 -2.72 -1.71 -17.79
N ARG A 146 -3.24 -0.54 -17.41
CA ARG A 146 -3.15 0.70 -18.15
C ARG A 146 -2.76 1.80 -17.18
N ALA A 147 -1.66 2.47 -17.46
CA ALA A 147 -1.10 3.54 -16.64
C ALA A 147 -0.93 4.78 -17.49
N GLN A 148 -1.33 5.92 -16.95
CA GLN A 148 -1.02 7.23 -17.49
C GLN A 148 -0.46 8.10 -16.37
N GLY A 149 0.58 8.86 -16.67
CA GLY A 149 1.18 9.76 -15.70
C GLY A 149 1.88 10.93 -16.34
N GLU A 150 1.98 12.01 -15.59
CA GLU A 150 2.77 13.18 -15.89
C GLU A 150 3.54 13.58 -14.64
N ILE A 151 4.81 13.90 -14.82
CA ILE A 151 5.71 14.40 -13.77
C ILE A 151 6.22 15.76 -14.26
N SER A 152 5.90 16.81 -13.52
CA SER A 152 6.41 18.15 -13.76
C SER A 152 7.89 18.26 -13.39
N THR A 153 8.50 19.38 -13.76
CA THR A 153 9.91 19.66 -13.45
C THR A 153 10.14 20.00 -11.98
N SER A 154 9.10 20.44 -11.26
CA SER A 154 9.12 20.62 -9.81
C SER A 154 9.06 19.29 -9.04
N GLY A 155 8.82 18.17 -9.74
CA GLY A 155 8.63 16.85 -9.12
C GLY A 155 7.19 16.58 -8.69
N ASP A 156 6.26 17.48 -9.02
CA ASP A 156 4.83 17.20 -8.86
C ASP A 156 4.41 16.17 -9.90
N SER A 157 3.52 15.26 -9.53
CA SER A 157 3.06 14.22 -10.44
C SER A 157 1.56 14.03 -10.33
N GLN A 158 0.97 13.61 -11.44
CA GLN A 158 -0.42 13.21 -11.53
C GLN A 158 -0.51 11.95 -12.38
N GLY A 159 -1.46 11.08 -12.08
CA GLY A 159 -1.61 9.88 -12.88
C GLY A 159 -2.81 9.04 -12.51
N ASN A 160 -3.05 8.06 -13.37
CA ASN A 160 -4.01 7.00 -13.16
C ASN A 160 -3.38 5.64 -13.47
N LEU A 161 -3.86 4.62 -12.77
CA LEU A 161 -3.51 3.22 -12.97
C LEU A 161 -4.79 2.41 -12.87
N THR A 162 -5.12 1.69 -13.94
CA THR A 162 -6.17 0.68 -13.96
C THR A 162 -5.54 -0.67 -14.14
N ILE A 163 -5.92 -1.63 -13.30
CA ILE A 163 -5.54 -3.03 -13.40
C ILE A 163 -6.82 -3.87 -13.48
N THR A 164 -6.87 -4.84 -14.38
CA THR A 164 -7.98 -5.81 -14.47
C THR A 164 -7.46 -7.24 -14.41
N ASP A 165 -8.32 -8.15 -13.95
CA ASP A 165 -8.06 -9.59 -13.92
C ASP A 165 -6.75 -9.98 -13.19
N LEU A 166 -6.48 -9.25 -12.11
CA LEU A 166 -5.28 -9.45 -11.30
C LEU A 166 -5.40 -10.76 -10.51
N GLY A 167 -4.42 -11.62 -10.68
CA GLY A 167 -4.29 -12.89 -9.98
C GLY A 167 -2.92 -13.06 -9.37
N PHE A 168 -2.84 -13.90 -8.34
CA PHE A 168 -1.63 -14.15 -7.57
C PHE A 168 -1.26 -15.64 -7.62
N LYS A 169 0.02 -15.94 -7.44
CA LYS A 169 0.56 -17.32 -7.48
C LYS A 169 0.37 -18.06 -6.16
N ASP A 170 0.44 -17.33 -5.04
CA ASP A 170 0.47 -17.87 -3.68
C ASP A 170 -0.91 -17.98 -3.01
N ARG A 171 -1.98 -17.44 -3.61
CA ARG A 171 -3.30 -17.38 -2.97
C ARG A 171 -4.46 -17.47 -3.95
N GLU A 172 -5.57 -17.99 -3.43
CA GLU A 172 -6.87 -17.94 -4.11
C GLU A 172 -7.49 -16.55 -3.92
N GLY A 173 -7.24 -15.66 -4.87
CA GLY A 173 -7.80 -14.32 -4.86
C GLY A 173 -7.65 -13.69 -6.24
N LYS A 174 -8.76 -13.23 -6.81
CA LYS A 174 -8.75 -12.46 -8.06
C LYS A 174 -9.40 -11.11 -7.82
N VAL A 175 -8.68 -10.06 -8.18
CA VAL A 175 -9.22 -8.72 -8.24
C VAL A 175 -9.72 -8.47 -9.66
N LYS A 176 -11.01 -8.15 -9.78
CA LYS A 176 -11.64 -7.93 -11.10
C LYS A 176 -11.14 -6.62 -11.70
N SER A 177 -11.17 -5.55 -10.90
CA SER A 177 -10.59 -4.27 -11.28
C SER A 177 -10.06 -3.51 -10.07
N LEU A 178 -8.93 -2.84 -10.27
CA LEU A 178 -8.36 -1.85 -9.37
C LEU A 178 -8.11 -0.58 -10.18
N ALA A 179 -8.70 0.53 -9.76
CA ALA A 179 -8.44 1.84 -10.33
C ALA A 179 -7.87 2.75 -9.25
N LEU A 180 -6.76 3.39 -9.57
CA LEU A 180 -6.07 4.37 -8.76
C LEU A 180 -5.93 5.64 -9.59
N GLU A 181 -6.28 6.78 -9.02
CA GLU A 181 -6.07 8.09 -9.61
C GLU A 181 -5.53 9.01 -8.53
N GLY A 182 -4.48 9.77 -8.81
CA GLY A 182 -3.93 10.62 -7.78
C GLY A 182 -2.96 11.66 -8.27
N SER A 183 -2.59 12.51 -7.32
CA SER A 183 -1.56 13.51 -7.47
C SER A 183 -0.62 13.47 -6.27
N TYR A 184 0.63 13.86 -6.52
CA TYR A 184 1.66 14.03 -5.54
C TYR A 184 2.35 15.36 -5.79
N SER A 185 2.64 16.11 -4.74
CA SER A 185 3.46 17.31 -4.81
C SER A 185 4.55 17.28 -3.77
N SER A 186 5.70 17.85 -4.13
CA SER A 186 6.85 17.95 -3.25
C SER A 186 7.46 19.33 -3.36
N ASN A 187 7.66 19.98 -2.23
CA ASN A 187 8.36 21.27 -2.16
C ASN A 187 9.32 21.28 -0.96
N GLU A 188 10.02 22.40 -0.76
CA GLU A 188 10.99 22.54 0.33
C GLU A 188 10.36 22.41 1.73
N THR A 189 9.07 22.71 1.85
CA THR A 189 8.34 22.75 3.13
C THR A 189 7.61 21.45 3.45
N GLY A 190 7.49 20.52 2.49
CA GLY A 190 6.75 19.30 2.69
C GLY A 190 6.33 18.55 1.43
N LYS A 191 5.49 17.54 1.64
CA LYS A 191 4.95 16.66 0.62
C LYS A 191 3.43 16.56 0.78
N ALA A 192 2.72 16.42 -0.33
CA ALA A 192 1.30 16.10 -0.28
C ALA A 192 0.94 15.04 -1.32
N ALA A 193 -0.01 14.18 -0.99
CA ALA A 193 -0.55 13.17 -1.89
C ALA A 193 -2.06 13.11 -1.75
N ASN A 194 -2.76 13.03 -2.88
CA ASN A 194 -4.20 12.76 -2.93
C ASN A 194 -4.42 11.56 -3.84
N LEU A 195 -5.19 10.59 -3.37
CA LEU A 195 -5.47 9.35 -4.08
C LEU A 195 -6.96 9.04 -4.00
N LEU A 196 -7.57 8.82 -5.15
CA LEU A 196 -8.84 8.14 -5.30
C LEU A 196 -8.56 6.68 -5.63
N CYS A 197 -9.22 5.76 -4.93
CA CYS A 197 -9.08 4.33 -5.17
C CYS A 197 -10.46 3.69 -5.32
N GLN A 198 -10.55 2.74 -6.25
CA GLN A 198 -11.66 1.83 -6.40
C GLN A 198 -11.14 0.41 -6.59
N LEU A 199 -11.65 -0.53 -5.80
CA LEU A 199 -11.31 -1.94 -5.87
C LEU A 199 -12.60 -2.74 -6.00
N ASP A 200 -12.69 -3.53 -7.07
CA ASP A 200 -13.80 -4.45 -7.33
C ASP A 200 -13.30 -5.90 -7.17
N GLY A 201 -13.81 -6.59 -6.16
CA GLY A 201 -13.53 -8.00 -5.86
C GLY A 201 -14.83 -8.76 -5.59
N ILE A 202 -14.99 -9.21 -4.34
CA ILE A 202 -16.26 -9.70 -3.80
C ILE A 202 -17.25 -8.54 -3.72
N GLY A 203 -16.80 -7.39 -3.23
CA GLY A 203 -17.56 -6.15 -3.20
C GLY A 203 -16.88 -5.04 -3.98
N ARG A 204 -17.44 -3.84 -3.84
CA ARG A 204 -16.86 -2.60 -4.37
C ARG A 204 -16.39 -1.74 -3.21
N THR A 205 -15.07 -1.64 -3.07
CA THR A 205 -14.42 -0.68 -2.17
C THR A 205 -14.14 0.60 -2.93
N ARG A 206 -14.50 1.76 -2.36
CA ARG A 206 -14.22 3.07 -2.94
C ARG A 206 -13.87 4.06 -1.86
N GLY A 207 -12.78 4.80 -2.04
CA GLY A 207 -12.39 5.83 -1.10
C GLY A 207 -11.34 6.81 -1.60
N LYS A 208 -11.14 7.83 -0.80
CA LYS A 208 -10.16 8.89 -0.99
C LYS A 208 -9.16 8.86 0.16
N ILE A 209 -7.91 9.08 -0.15
CA ILE A 209 -6.81 9.18 0.79
C ILE A 209 -6.07 10.48 0.51
N ALA A 210 -5.94 11.32 1.52
CA ALA A 210 -5.16 12.55 1.48
C ALA A 210 -4.07 12.47 2.55
N VAL A 211 -2.83 12.73 2.15
CA VAL A 211 -1.67 12.76 3.04
C VAL A 211 -0.98 14.10 2.84
N VAL A 212 -0.74 14.81 3.93
CA VAL A 212 0.08 16.01 3.94
C VAL A 212 1.18 15.81 4.97
N GLN A 213 2.41 16.10 4.57
CA GLN A 213 3.59 16.01 5.40
C GLN A 213 4.29 17.36 5.37
N LYS A 214 4.65 17.91 6.52
CA LYS A 214 5.47 19.11 6.68
C LYS A 214 6.76 18.75 7.39
N ILE A 215 7.87 19.24 6.87
CA ILE A 215 9.20 18.91 7.39
C ILE A 215 9.84 20.20 7.89
N GLU A 216 10.17 20.24 9.18
CA GLU A 216 10.83 21.37 9.84
C GLU A 216 12.08 20.87 10.58
N GLY A 217 13.24 21.01 9.95
CA GLY A 217 14.50 20.46 10.47
C GLY A 217 14.44 18.93 10.54
N ILE A 218 14.55 18.38 11.75
CA ILE A 218 14.40 16.93 12.01
C ILE A 218 12.96 16.51 12.32
N SER A 219 12.06 17.48 12.52
CA SER A 219 10.66 17.25 12.88
C SER A 219 9.80 17.01 11.66
N ASN A 220 8.83 16.11 11.81
CA ASN A 220 7.94 15.66 10.76
C ASN A 220 6.49 15.71 11.26
N ASP A 221 5.72 16.69 10.77
CA ASP A 221 4.30 16.84 11.05
C ASP A 221 3.46 16.26 9.90
N TRP A 222 2.56 15.33 10.19
CA TRP A 222 1.74 14.66 9.18
C TRP A 222 0.25 14.77 9.45
N LYS A 223 -0.54 14.84 8.38
CA LYS A 223 -2.00 14.78 8.40
C LYS A 223 -2.45 13.77 7.38
N ILE A 224 -3.15 12.74 7.84
CA ILE A 224 -3.70 11.68 7.00
C ILE A 224 -5.21 11.69 7.15
N GLN A 225 -5.92 11.79 6.04
CA GLN A 225 -7.37 11.69 5.97
C GLN A 225 -7.76 10.60 4.98
N CYS A 226 -8.59 9.68 5.44
CA CYS A 226 -9.08 8.55 4.67
C CYS A 226 -10.60 8.53 4.73
N ASP A 227 -11.27 8.57 3.58
CA ASP A 227 -12.73 8.57 3.47
C ASP A 227 -13.18 7.44 2.54
N PHE A 228 -13.90 6.45 3.06
CA PHE A 228 -14.42 5.32 2.29
C PHE A 228 -15.95 5.23 2.39
N GLU A 229 -16.60 5.14 1.23
CA GLU A 229 -18.05 4.92 1.15
C GLU A 229 -18.39 3.47 1.51
N ASN A 230 -17.62 2.53 0.99
CA ASN A 230 -17.73 1.12 1.31
C ASN A 230 -16.32 0.55 1.35
N LEU A 231 -16.06 -0.31 2.34
CA LEU A 231 -14.80 -1.03 2.50
C LEU A 231 -15.10 -2.51 2.71
N TYR A 232 -14.64 -3.33 1.77
CA TYR A 232 -14.68 -4.79 1.85
C TYR A 232 -13.31 -5.27 2.30
N TRP A 233 -13.18 -5.56 3.59
CA TRP A 233 -11.89 -5.91 4.21
C TRP A 233 -11.27 -7.17 3.59
N ASP A 234 -12.11 -8.13 3.19
CA ASP A 234 -11.64 -9.37 2.56
C ASP A 234 -10.96 -9.11 1.21
N ASP A 235 -11.44 -8.13 0.43
CA ASP A 235 -10.81 -7.73 -0.83
C ASP A 235 -9.44 -7.04 -0.59
N ILE A 236 -9.36 -6.18 0.43
CA ILE A 236 -8.12 -5.48 0.79
C ILE A 236 -7.09 -6.44 1.38
N SER A 237 -7.49 -7.29 2.32
CA SER A 237 -6.61 -8.29 2.93
C SER A 237 -6.16 -9.33 1.91
N GLY A 238 -6.97 -9.62 0.87
CA GLY A 238 -6.55 -10.45 -0.26
C GLY A 238 -5.41 -9.85 -1.08
N LEU A 239 -5.30 -8.51 -1.16
CA LEU A 239 -4.17 -7.83 -1.81
C LEU A 239 -2.89 -7.89 -0.97
N ILE A 240 -3.03 -7.78 0.34
CA ILE A 240 -1.89 -7.82 1.27
C ILE A 240 -1.41 -9.26 1.37
N GLY A 241 -0.13 -9.51 1.08
CA GLY A 241 0.44 -10.85 1.23
C GLY A 241 0.15 -11.46 2.58
N GLN A 242 -0.18 -12.75 2.60
CA GLN A 242 0.04 -13.50 3.83
C GLN A 242 1.56 -13.47 4.03
N SER A 243 2.00 -12.86 5.13
CA SER A 243 3.36 -13.06 5.58
C SER A 243 3.50 -14.55 5.82
N ASP A 244 4.23 -15.25 4.95
CA ASP A 244 4.66 -16.62 5.22
C ASP A 244 5.25 -16.61 6.64
N GLY A 245 4.67 -17.44 7.51
CA GLY A 245 4.98 -17.50 8.95
C GLY A 245 6.42 -17.91 9.28
N GLU A 246 7.34 -17.85 8.32
CA GLU A 246 8.78 -17.91 8.54
C GLU A 246 9.35 -16.52 8.83
N THR A 247 8.75 -15.79 9.77
CA THR A 247 9.50 -14.77 10.48
C THR A 247 10.60 -15.49 11.24
N ARG A 248 11.82 -15.48 10.70
CA ARG A 248 13.02 -15.69 11.53
C ARG A 248 12.80 -14.85 12.79
N PRO A 249 12.86 -15.43 14.00
CA PRO A 249 12.58 -14.66 15.20
C PRO A 249 13.54 -13.48 15.22
N ILE A 250 12.99 -12.28 15.02
CA ILE A 250 13.77 -11.06 15.18
C ILE A 250 14.22 -11.08 16.64
N PRO A 251 15.53 -10.97 16.93
CA PRO A 251 15.99 -10.93 18.30
C PRO A 251 15.26 -9.81 19.04
N LYS A 252 14.42 -10.16 20.02
CA LYS A 252 13.64 -9.16 20.77
C LYS A 252 14.60 -8.23 21.48
N ASN A 253 14.38 -6.92 21.38
CA ASN A 253 15.18 -5.97 22.15
C ASN A 253 14.96 -6.23 23.65
N THR A 254 16.06 -6.43 24.39
CA THR A 254 16.02 -6.64 25.84
C THR A 254 16.36 -5.38 26.62
N GLN A 255 16.81 -4.32 25.94
CA GLN A 255 17.16 -3.06 26.57
C GLN A 255 15.96 -2.10 26.62
N PRO A 256 15.87 -1.26 27.67
CA PRO A 256 14.88 -0.18 27.71
C PRO A 256 15.15 0.87 26.63
N ASP A 257 14.10 1.31 25.95
CA ASP A 257 14.21 2.40 24.99
C ASP A 257 14.46 3.72 25.72
N ARG A 258 15.34 4.56 25.17
CA ARG A 258 15.63 5.90 25.71
C ARG A 258 14.80 7.00 25.06
N VAL A 259 14.28 6.72 23.86
CA VAL A 259 13.44 7.59 23.05
C VAL A 259 12.38 6.71 22.38
N PRO A 260 11.17 7.22 22.11
CA PRO A 260 10.14 6.44 21.44
C PRO A 260 10.50 6.22 19.97
N SER A 261 10.00 5.15 19.36
CA SER A 261 10.25 4.85 17.94
C SER A 261 9.70 5.91 16.98
N TRP A 262 8.71 6.69 17.43
CA TRP A 262 8.12 7.82 16.68
C TRP A 262 8.72 9.17 17.10
N GLN A 263 9.90 9.20 17.73
CA GLN A 263 10.57 10.46 18.05
C GLN A 263 10.69 11.34 16.79
N ASN A 264 10.41 12.63 16.94
CA ASN A 264 10.35 13.64 15.85
C ASN A 264 9.19 13.47 14.87
N HIS A 265 8.26 12.54 15.13
CA HIS A 265 7.02 12.43 14.38
C HIS A 265 5.85 12.93 15.23
N GLN A 266 5.04 13.80 14.63
CA GLN A 266 3.78 14.26 15.20
C GLN A 266 2.74 14.39 14.08
N GLY A 267 1.46 14.36 14.42
CA GLY A 267 0.45 14.47 13.39
C GLY A 267 -0.91 13.94 13.78
N SER A 268 -1.81 13.86 12.80
CA SER A 268 -3.16 13.34 12.98
C SER A 268 -3.62 12.44 11.84
N LEU A 269 -4.38 11.41 12.21
CA LEU A 269 -5.05 10.47 11.33
C LEU A 269 -6.56 10.58 11.55
N VAL A 270 -7.31 10.83 10.48
CA VAL A 270 -8.77 10.75 10.46
C VAL A 270 -9.18 9.68 9.46
N LEU A 271 -9.99 8.73 9.91
CA LEU A 271 -10.53 7.66 9.09
C LEU A 271 -12.05 7.67 9.20
N ASN A 272 -12.74 7.86 8.09
CA ASN A 272 -14.18 7.83 7.96
C ASN A 272 -14.58 6.66 7.06
N LEU A 273 -15.32 5.70 7.60
CA LEU A 273 -15.83 4.54 6.87
C LEU A 273 -17.35 4.53 7.01
N GLN A 274 -18.07 4.78 5.93
CA GLN A 274 -19.53 4.75 5.95
C GLN A 274 -20.06 3.33 6.17
N LYS A 275 -19.44 2.35 5.52
CA LYS A 275 -19.72 0.92 5.74
C LYS A 275 -18.46 0.08 5.58
N VAL A 276 -18.22 -0.80 6.55
CA VAL A 276 -17.16 -1.81 6.52
C VAL A 276 -17.81 -3.18 6.55
N THR A 277 -17.40 -4.06 5.66
CA THR A 277 -17.83 -5.46 5.62
C THR A 277 -16.61 -6.35 5.71
N ALA A 278 -16.62 -7.29 6.64
CA ALA A 278 -15.60 -8.31 6.82
C ALA A 278 -16.28 -9.64 7.11
N LYS A 279 -16.19 -10.61 6.20
CA LYS A 279 -16.96 -11.86 6.25
C LYS A 279 -18.45 -11.60 6.45
N SER A 280 -19.05 -12.11 7.53
CA SER A 280 -20.45 -11.91 7.90
C SER A 280 -20.69 -10.66 8.77
N PHE A 281 -19.64 -9.93 9.13
CA PHE A 281 -19.74 -8.76 9.98
C PHE A 281 -19.84 -7.48 9.16
N SER A 282 -20.69 -6.56 9.63
CA SER A 282 -20.76 -5.20 9.11
C SER A 282 -20.73 -4.17 10.23
N ALA A 283 -19.97 -3.11 10.01
CA ALA A 283 -19.98 -1.92 10.83
C ALA A 283 -20.30 -0.70 9.96
N GLU A 284 -20.95 0.29 10.55
CA GLU A 284 -21.45 1.47 9.84
C GLU A 284 -21.01 2.75 10.54
N ASN A 285 -20.81 3.81 9.74
CA ASN A 285 -20.45 5.14 10.21
C ASN A 285 -19.25 5.12 11.18
N LEU A 286 -18.23 4.32 10.87
CA LEU A 286 -17.02 4.26 11.68
C LEU A 286 -16.20 5.53 11.47
N ASN A 287 -16.01 6.28 12.54
CA ASN A 287 -15.10 7.41 12.60
C ASN A 287 -13.97 7.09 13.57
N LEU A 288 -12.73 7.15 13.11
CA LEU A 288 -11.54 7.02 13.92
C LEU A 288 -10.72 8.31 13.81
N LYS A 289 -10.25 8.80 14.96
CA LYS A 289 -9.32 9.92 15.08
C LYS A 289 -8.17 9.50 15.98
N ALA A 290 -6.96 9.60 15.45
CA ALA A 290 -5.74 9.37 16.20
C ALA A 290 -4.78 10.55 16.02
N GLU A 291 -4.00 10.83 17.06
CA GLU A 291 -3.06 11.93 17.11
C GLU A 291 -1.74 11.43 17.68
N ALA A 292 -0.63 11.87 17.09
CA ALA A 292 0.71 11.59 17.58
C ALA A 292 1.40 12.91 17.98
N THR A 293 2.09 12.84 19.10
CA THR A 293 3.01 13.86 19.62
C THR A 293 4.35 13.18 19.88
N PRO A 294 5.44 13.94 20.11
CA PRO A 294 6.75 13.33 20.36
C PRO A 294 6.79 12.31 21.51
N GLU A 295 5.87 12.38 22.48
CA GLU A 295 5.84 11.50 23.66
C GLU A 295 4.59 10.62 23.75
N THR A 296 3.53 10.90 22.96
CA THR A 296 2.27 10.17 23.09
C THR A 296 1.61 9.90 21.74
N ILE A 297 0.96 8.73 21.63
CA ILE A 297 0.03 8.39 20.56
C ILE A 297 -1.34 8.20 21.21
N THR A 298 -2.33 8.95 20.77
CA THR A 298 -3.69 8.95 21.33
C THR A 298 -4.69 8.58 20.25
N LEU A 299 -5.46 7.52 20.46
CA LEU A 299 -6.73 7.28 19.77
C LEU A 299 -7.79 8.13 20.50
N SER A 300 -8.02 9.35 20.02
CA SER A 300 -8.90 10.32 20.68
C SER A 300 -10.38 9.95 20.54
N SER A 301 -10.73 9.25 19.44
CA SER A 301 -12.10 8.78 19.22
C SER A 301 -12.11 7.59 18.27
N LEU A 302 -12.84 6.54 18.65
CA LEU A 302 -13.39 5.52 17.76
C LEU A 302 -14.89 5.48 17.99
N GLN A 303 -15.69 5.77 16.96
CA GLN A 303 -17.15 5.81 17.05
C GLN A 303 -17.77 5.09 15.87
N GLY A 304 -18.97 4.54 16.05
CA GLY A 304 -19.81 4.07 14.94
C GLY A 304 -20.86 3.08 15.38
N LYS A 305 -21.32 2.23 14.47
CA LYS A 305 -22.34 1.21 14.76
C LYS A 305 -21.87 -0.18 14.38
N PHE A 306 -22.20 -1.14 15.24
CA PHE A 306 -21.95 -2.56 15.00
C PHE A 306 -23.09 -3.37 15.60
N ALA A 307 -23.66 -4.31 14.84
CA ALA A 307 -24.78 -5.13 15.29
C ALA A 307 -25.93 -4.30 15.94
N GLN A 308 -26.30 -3.17 15.31
CA GLN A 308 -27.26 -2.16 15.80
C GLN A 308 -26.85 -1.39 17.08
N GLY A 309 -25.79 -1.80 17.75
CA GLY A 309 -25.23 -1.12 18.92
C GLY A 309 -24.30 0.03 18.54
N THR A 310 -23.99 0.86 19.53
CA THR A 310 -23.06 1.99 19.39
C THR A 310 -21.66 1.54 19.81
N LEU A 311 -20.72 1.61 18.87
CA LEU A 311 -19.30 1.41 19.13
C LEU A 311 -18.69 2.74 19.62
N GLY A 312 -17.94 2.66 20.71
CA GLY A 312 -17.19 3.77 21.28
C GLY A 312 -15.82 3.28 21.74
N GLY A 313 -14.77 4.09 21.58
CA GLY A 313 -13.45 3.72 22.06
C GLY A 313 -12.46 4.86 22.09
N SER A 314 -11.44 4.68 22.92
CA SER A 314 -10.30 5.58 23.03
C SER A 314 -9.08 4.82 23.56
N GLY A 315 -7.91 5.40 23.39
CA GLY A 315 -6.68 4.83 23.91
C GLY A 315 -5.53 5.80 23.88
N LYS A 316 -4.53 5.54 24.73
CA LYS A 316 -3.33 6.35 24.84
C LYS A 316 -2.13 5.45 25.09
N LEU A 317 -1.12 5.60 24.25
CA LEU A 317 0.22 5.08 24.44
C LEU A 317 1.12 6.27 24.81
N SER A 318 1.76 6.22 25.97
CA SER A 318 2.65 7.28 26.45
C SER A 318 4.08 6.75 26.61
N PHE A 319 5.05 7.60 26.32
CA PHE A 319 6.46 7.37 26.57
C PHE A 319 6.95 8.26 27.72
N GLN A 320 7.41 7.65 28.81
CA GLN A 320 7.84 8.29 30.04
C GLN A 320 9.15 7.65 30.53
N PRO A 321 10.34 8.19 30.17
CA PRO A 321 11.64 7.60 30.47
C PRO A 321 11.88 7.22 31.94
N SER A 322 11.27 7.96 32.87
CA SER A 322 11.43 7.79 34.32
C SER A 322 10.45 6.80 34.96
N LEU A 323 9.57 6.17 34.18
CA LEU A 323 8.54 5.29 34.70
C LEU A 323 9.12 3.94 35.16
N LEU A 324 8.86 3.59 36.42
CA LEU A 324 9.27 2.32 37.00
C LEU A 324 8.52 1.17 36.29
N GLY A 325 9.25 0.19 35.76
CA GLY A 325 8.68 -0.93 34.99
C GLY A 325 8.77 -0.77 33.47
N GLY A 326 9.20 0.41 32.99
CA GLY A 326 9.51 0.68 31.59
C GLY A 326 8.84 1.95 31.07
N PRO A 327 9.38 2.58 30.02
CA PRO A 327 8.93 3.90 29.61
C PRO A 327 7.63 3.89 28.82
N TYR A 328 7.11 2.73 28.39
CA TYR A 328 5.87 2.66 27.63
C TYR A 328 4.69 2.29 28.53
N LEU A 329 3.67 3.15 28.54
CA LEU A 329 2.40 2.93 29.22
C LEU A 329 1.25 2.97 28.20
N LEU A 330 0.53 1.86 28.06
CA LEU A 330 -0.67 1.72 27.25
C LEU A 330 -1.90 1.67 28.14
N ASN A 331 -2.90 2.49 27.82
CA ASN A 331 -4.25 2.37 28.37
C ASN A 331 -5.27 2.56 27.25
N SER A 332 -6.18 1.63 27.06
CA SER A 332 -7.27 1.77 26.09
C SER A 332 -8.56 1.14 26.57
N LYS A 333 -9.67 1.63 26.03
CA LYS A 333 -11.01 1.13 26.29
C LYS A 333 -11.83 1.15 25.01
N LEU A 334 -12.47 0.03 24.73
CA LEU A 334 -13.50 -0.14 23.72
C LEU A 334 -14.80 -0.49 24.42
N THR A 335 -15.91 0.07 23.96
CA THR A 335 -17.26 -0.18 24.44
C THR A 335 -18.19 -0.40 23.26
N LEU A 336 -19.11 -1.33 23.41
CA LEU A 336 -20.19 -1.58 22.47
C LEU A 336 -21.49 -1.60 23.28
N THR A 337 -22.36 -0.61 23.10
CA THR A 337 -23.60 -0.51 23.87
C THR A 337 -24.82 -0.85 23.03
N GLN A 338 -25.80 -1.50 23.64
CA GLN A 338 -27.10 -1.85 23.06
C GLN A 338 -27.00 -2.67 21.77
N PHE A 339 -25.98 -3.52 21.64
CA PHE A 339 -25.84 -4.39 20.47
C PHE A 339 -26.83 -5.55 20.53
N ASP A 340 -27.32 -5.94 19.36
CA ASP A 340 -28.24 -7.06 19.20
C ASP A 340 -27.45 -8.36 19.10
N PHE A 341 -27.63 -9.23 20.09
CA PHE A 341 -27.00 -10.56 20.09
C PHE A 341 -27.48 -11.42 18.93
N GLY A 342 -28.71 -11.23 18.43
CA GLY A 342 -29.21 -11.95 17.26
C GLY A 342 -28.43 -11.62 15.99
N ALA A 343 -28.01 -10.37 15.83
CA ALA A 343 -27.17 -9.95 14.72
C ALA A 343 -25.75 -10.55 14.79
N VAL A 344 -25.20 -10.71 16.00
CA VAL A 344 -23.92 -11.39 16.21
C VAL A 344 -24.06 -12.91 16.02
N ALA A 345 -25.09 -13.52 16.59
CA ALA A 345 -25.36 -14.96 16.50
C ALA A 345 -25.66 -15.43 15.07
N ALA A 346 -26.18 -14.55 14.20
CA ALA A 346 -26.31 -14.83 12.77
C ALA A 346 -24.96 -15.16 12.09
N SER A 347 -23.86 -14.65 12.64
CA SER A 347 -22.49 -14.96 12.18
C SER A 347 -21.91 -16.25 12.80
N PHE A 348 -22.54 -16.78 13.85
CA PHE A 348 -22.07 -17.97 14.58
C PHE A 348 -23.22 -18.98 14.75
N PRO A 349 -23.35 -19.96 13.83
CA PRO A 349 -24.45 -20.93 13.87
C PRO A 349 -24.62 -21.65 15.22
N ALA A 350 -23.53 -21.86 15.96
CA ALA A 350 -23.53 -22.49 17.29
C ALA A 350 -24.17 -21.63 18.41
N LEU A 351 -24.31 -20.32 18.24
CA LEU A 351 -24.85 -19.40 19.24
C LEU A 351 -26.33 -19.06 19.01
N LYS A 352 -26.91 -19.52 17.89
CA LYS A 352 -28.22 -19.11 17.40
C LYS A 352 -29.39 -19.49 18.32
N GLU A 353 -29.26 -20.56 19.11
CA GLU A 353 -30.32 -21.06 20.01
C GLU A 353 -30.27 -20.48 21.43
N PHE A 354 -29.18 -19.80 21.81
CA PHE A 354 -28.90 -19.46 23.22
C PHE A 354 -28.95 -17.98 23.56
N ILE A 355 -28.96 -17.07 22.57
CA ILE A 355 -28.80 -15.64 22.85
C ILE A 355 -29.80 -14.79 22.04
N GLN A 356 -30.73 -14.14 22.76
CA GLN A 356 -31.67 -13.14 22.22
C GLN A 356 -31.67 -11.89 23.11
N GLY A 357 -31.84 -10.72 22.49
CA GLY A 357 -31.94 -9.44 23.19
C GLY A 357 -30.74 -8.52 22.96
N LYS A 358 -30.69 -7.43 23.74
CA LYS A 358 -29.60 -6.44 23.68
C LYS A 358 -28.61 -6.61 24.83
N GLY A 359 -27.36 -6.27 24.57
CA GLY A 359 -26.31 -6.26 25.58
C GLY A 359 -25.36 -5.08 25.44
N ASP A 360 -24.55 -4.89 26.48
CA ASP A 360 -23.40 -4.00 26.47
C ASP A 360 -22.14 -4.85 26.62
N ALA A 361 -21.05 -4.44 25.98
CA ALA A 361 -19.76 -5.08 26.09
C ALA A 361 -18.65 -4.04 26.18
N TYR A 362 -17.55 -4.42 26.82
CA TYR A 362 -16.35 -3.60 26.85
C TYR A 362 -15.10 -4.47 26.77
N VAL A 363 -14.03 -3.86 26.30
CA VAL A 363 -12.67 -4.40 26.34
C VAL A 363 -11.75 -3.28 26.81
N THR A 364 -10.93 -3.53 27.81
CA THR A 364 -9.83 -2.65 28.18
C THR A 364 -8.50 -3.34 27.90
N ALA A 365 -7.52 -2.54 27.47
CA ALA A 365 -6.15 -3.00 27.30
C ALA A 365 -5.21 -2.10 28.10
N GLU A 366 -4.42 -2.69 28.98
CA GLU A 366 -3.44 -2.00 29.80
C GLU A 366 -2.08 -2.67 29.63
N GLY A 367 -1.00 -1.90 29.56
CA GLY A 367 0.33 -2.47 29.36
C GLY A 367 1.43 -1.55 29.85
N LEU A 368 2.48 -2.16 30.41
CA LEU A 368 3.68 -1.48 30.87
C LEU A 368 4.92 -2.28 30.43
N ALA A 369 5.81 -1.64 29.67
CA ALA A 369 6.98 -2.31 29.13
C ALA A 369 8.19 -1.40 28.92
N ILE A 370 9.37 -2.02 28.91
CA ILE A 370 10.64 -1.33 28.71
C ILE A 370 10.90 -0.94 27.24
N ASN A 371 10.25 -1.60 26.30
CA ASN A 371 10.27 -1.30 24.86
C ASN A 371 8.98 -1.79 24.17
N LEU A 372 8.77 -1.41 22.91
CA LEU A 372 7.55 -1.76 22.16
C LEU A 372 7.43 -3.28 21.89
N ASP A 373 8.54 -3.97 21.65
CA ASP A 373 8.54 -5.42 21.42
C ASP A 373 7.97 -6.17 22.63
N GLN A 374 8.38 -5.77 23.84
CA GLN A 374 7.86 -6.34 25.08
C GLN A 374 6.47 -5.84 25.45
N LEU A 375 6.05 -4.67 24.96
CA LEU A 375 4.71 -4.16 25.23
C LEU A 375 3.65 -5.11 24.71
N ILE A 376 3.83 -5.63 23.49
CA ILE A 376 2.92 -6.60 22.86
C ILE A 376 2.75 -7.85 23.73
N ASP A 377 3.85 -8.35 24.32
CA ASP A 377 3.82 -9.53 25.19
C ASP A 377 3.18 -9.24 26.56
N ARG A 378 3.15 -7.97 27.00
CA ARG A 378 2.71 -7.54 28.34
C ARG A 378 1.37 -6.82 28.37
N ILE A 379 0.62 -6.84 27.26
CA ILE A 379 -0.74 -6.30 27.24
C ILE A 379 -1.65 -7.20 28.08
N ASN A 380 -2.25 -6.60 29.10
CA ASN A 380 -3.34 -7.19 29.86
C ASN A 380 -4.67 -6.80 29.22
N LEU A 381 -5.44 -7.80 28.78
CA LEU A 381 -6.75 -7.60 28.15
C LEU A 381 -7.86 -8.06 29.09
N GLN A 382 -8.74 -7.14 29.46
CA GLN A 382 -9.95 -7.47 30.22
C GLN A 382 -11.17 -7.23 29.35
N ALA A 383 -11.99 -8.25 29.17
CA ALA A 383 -13.24 -8.16 28.42
C ALA A 383 -14.43 -8.51 29.31
N GLY A 384 -15.53 -7.79 29.12
CA GLY A 384 -16.78 -8.06 29.82
C GLY A 384 -18.00 -7.81 28.94
N ALA A 385 -19.09 -8.54 29.19
CA ALA A 385 -20.38 -8.31 28.57
C ALA A 385 -21.53 -8.48 29.58
N THR A 386 -22.57 -7.66 29.42
CA THR A 386 -23.80 -7.68 30.21
C THR A 386 -25.02 -7.79 29.30
N SER A 387 -26.03 -8.53 29.74
CA SER A 387 -27.30 -8.73 29.02
C SER A 387 -28.43 -8.05 29.78
N GLY A 388 -29.28 -7.27 29.11
CA GLY A 388 -30.34 -6.49 29.76
C GLY A 388 -31.48 -7.28 30.39
N ARG A 389 -31.44 -8.63 30.41
CA ARG A 389 -32.53 -9.46 30.96
C ARG A 389 -32.20 -10.19 32.26
N ASN A 390 -30.97 -10.08 32.75
CA ASN A 390 -30.51 -10.50 34.08
C ASN A 390 -29.14 -9.85 34.26
N ASP A 391 -28.89 -9.16 35.38
CA ASP A 391 -27.57 -8.62 35.78
C ASP A 391 -26.51 -9.73 35.97
N ARG A 392 -26.22 -10.47 34.91
CA ARG A 392 -25.17 -11.47 34.82
C ARG A 392 -24.04 -10.85 34.03
N GLN A 393 -23.01 -10.46 34.75
CA GLN A 393 -21.74 -10.02 34.19
C GLN A 393 -20.94 -11.26 33.78
N TYR A 394 -20.59 -11.35 32.49
CA TYR A 394 -19.67 -12.37 31.99
C TYR A 394 -18.30 -11.70 31.80
N CYS A 395 -17.33 -12.07 32.64
CA CYS A 395 -15.94 -11.60 32.54
C CYS A 395 -15.07 -12.67 31.88
N ILE A 396 -14.23 -12.28 30.92
CA ILE A 396 -13.19 -13.14 30.35
C ILE A 396 -11.85 -12.42 30.54
N ASP A 397 -10.95 -13.03 31.30
CA ASP A 397 -9.55 -12.61 31.42
C ASP A 397 -8.73 -13.37 30.37
N CYS A 398 -8.24 -12.64 29.35
CA CYS A 398 -7.43 -13.22 28.28
C CYS A 398 -5.97 -12.79 28.49
N ARG A 399 -5.19 -13.60 29.21
CA ARG A 399 -3.74 -13.39 29.30
C ARG A 399 -3.07 -13.92 28.04
N SER A 400 -2.23 -13.08 27.42
CA SER A 400 -1.29 -13.49 26.37
C SER A 400 -0.30 -14.50 26.95
N THR A 401 -0.63 -15.78 26.87
CA THR A 401 0.31 -16.88 27.09
C THR A 401 0.25 -17.77 25.86
N HIS A 402 1.42 -18.14 25.34
CA HIS A 402 1.60 -18.89 24.09
C HIS A 402 1.16 -20.37 24.19
N GLU A 403 0.16 -20.69 25.00
CA GLU A 403 -0.40 -22.03 25.13
C GLU A 403 -1.86 -22.04 24.67
N LYS A 404 -2.27 -23.18 24.07
CA LYS A 404 -3.61 -23.40 23.50
C LYS A 404 -4.70 -22.86 24.45
N PRO A 405 -5.77 -22.22 23.94
CA PRO A 405 -6.86 -21.78 24.79
C PRO A 405 -7.55 -23.00 25.39
N GLU A 406 -7.27 -23.31 26.65
CA GLU A 406 -8.18 -24.11 27.46
C GLU A 406 -9.42 -23.26 27.71
N ALA A 407 -10.59 -23.83 27.45
CA ALA A 407 -11.87 -23.19 27.70
C ALA A 407 -12.00 -22.87 29.20
N SER A 408 -11.69 -21.63 29.57
CA SER A 408 -11.84 -21.12 30.93
C SER A 408 -13.33 -21.21 31.31
N ARG A 409 -13.62 -21.98 32.37
CA ARG A 409 -14.97 -22.17 32.91
C ARG A 409 -15.62 -20.81 33.22
N LEU A 410 -16.86 -20.66 32.75
CA LEU A 410 -17.80 -19.60 33.15
C LEU A 410 -17.93 -19.60 34.68
N ASN A 411 -17.34 -18.62 35.37
CA ASN A 411 -17.56 -18.43 36.79
C ASN A 411 -18.84 -17.63 37.01
N HIS A 412 -19.84 -18.28 37.61
CA HIS A 412 -21.05 -17.64 38.12
C HIS A 412 -20.76 -17.01 39.49
N GLN A 413 -20.79 -15.68 39.60
CA GLN A 413 -21.00 -15.02 40.88
C GLN A 413 -22.49 -14.73 41.05
N GLY A 414 -23.16 -15.55 41.86
CA GLY A 414 -24.48 -15.24 42.40
C GLY A 414 -24.34 -14.41 43.66
N SER A 415 -25.06 -13.29 43.74
CA SER A 415 -25.26 -12.55 44.97
C SER A 415 -26.06 -13.40 45.95
N ASN A 416 -25.44 -13.85 47.05
CA ASN A 416 -26.16 -14.35 48.21
C ASN A 416 -26.68 -13.14 49.00
N SER A 417 -27.93 -12.78 48.75
CA SER A 417 -28.78 -12.15 49.75
C SER A 417 -29.62 -13.26 50.37
N ASP A 418 -29.39 -13.58 51.65
CA ASP A 418 -30.45 -13.69 52.65
C ASP A 418 -29.92 -14.09 54.04
N GLU A 419 -30.43 -13.34 55.01
CA GLU A 419 -30.82 -13.70 56.39
C GLU A 419 -29.77 -14.08 57.45
N SER A 420 -29.55 -13.12 58.36
CA SER A 420 -29.96 -13.28 59.78
C SER A 420 -30.31 -11.93 60.39
#